data_AF-A0A3A9A910-F1
#
_entry.id   AF-A0A3A9A910-F1
#
_cell.length_a   1.000
_cell.length_b   1.000
_cell.length_c   1.000
_cell.angle_alpha   90.00
_cell.angle_beta   90.00
_cell.angle_gamma   90.00
#
_symmetry.space_group_name_H-M   'P 1'
#
loop_
_entity.id
_entity.type
_entity.pdbx_description
1 polymer ?
#
loop_
_entity_poly.entity_id
_entity_poly.type
_entity_poly.pdbx_seq_one_letter_code
_entity_poly.pdbx_strand_id
1 'polypeptide(L)' 'MKYIKGKGILVGTYNENDLKNGKDKIDVLNISKETGFNYTNNEFVKRNGKIVGIKIYVCKIEDFKI' A
#
# COMPACT_ATOMS: atom_id res chain seq x y z
N MET A 1 -0.76 12.32 -7.65
CA MET A 1 -1.28 11.38 -6.62
C MET A 1 -1.86 12.16 -5.45
N LYS A 2 -2.92 11.68 -4.79
CA LYS A 2 -3.53 12.37 -3.63
C LYS A 2 -3.07 11.69 -2.33
N TYR A 3 -2.43 12.47 -1.45
CA TYR A 3 -2.10 12.01 -0.11
C TYR A 3 -3.36 11.98 0.78
N ILE A 4 -3.59 10.87 1.49
CA ILE A 4 -4.68 10.72 2.44
C ILE A 4 -4.09 10.79 3.84
N LYS A 5 -4.39 11.86 4.59
CA LYS A 5 -3.93 12.02 5.98
C LYS A 5 -4.28 10.80 6.83
N GLY A 6 -3.34 10.30 7.63
CA GLY A 6 -3.48 9.10 8.45
C GLY A 6 -3.48 7.77 7.67
N LYS A 7 -3.21 7.79 6.36
CA LYS A 7 -3.04 6.58 5.53
C LYS A 7 -1.80 6.64 4.63
N GLY A 8 -1.65 7.70 3.85
CA GLY A 8 -0.61 7.84 2.82
C GLY A 8 -1.15 8.00 1.41
N ILE A 9 -0.28 7.83 0.42
CA ILE A 9 -0.62 7.73 -1.00
C ILE A 9 -0.93 6.28 -1.32
N LEU A 10 -2.12 6.01 -1.86
CA LEU A 10 -2.48 4.69 -2.34
C LEU A 10 -1.56 4.28 -3.49
N VAL A 11 -0.81 3.20 -3.29
CA VAL A 11 0.03 2.59 -4.32
C VAL A 11 -0.83 1.71 -5.22
N GLY A 12 -1.62 0.84 -4.61
CA GLY A 12 -2.45 -0.12 -5.34
C GLY A 12 -3.24 -1.04 -4.43
N THR A 13 -4.03 -1.90 -5.07
CA THR A 13 -4.72 -3.03 -4.42
C THR A 13 -4.20 -4.31 -5.05
N TYR A 14 -3.72 -5.24 -4.22
CA TYR A 14 -3.00 -6.42 -4.66
C TYR A 14 -3.72 -7.67 -4.19
N ASN A 15 -3.94 -8.61 -5.10
CA ASN A 15 -4.42 -9.95 -4.77
C ASN A 15 -3.24 -10.90 -4.51
N GLU A 16 -3.53 -12.15 -4.16
CA GLU A 16 -2.50 -13.15 -3.86
C GLU A 16 -1.50 -13.37 -5.02
N ASN A 17 -1.97 -13.36 -6.26
CA ASN A 17 -1.10 -13.54 -7.43
C ASN A 17 -0.16 -12.34 -7.61
N ASP A 18 -0.64 -11.12 -7.40
CA ASP A 18 0.21 -9.93 -7.46
C ASP A 18 1.34 -9.98 -6.42
N LEU A 19 1.01 -10.40 -5.20
CA LEU A 19 1.96 -10.53 -4.08
C LEU A 19 2.99 -11.64 -4.34
N LYS A 20 2.57 -12.77 -4.91
CA LYS A 20 3.48 -13.88 -5.29
C LYS A 20 4.49 -13.45 -6.35
N ASN A 21 4.06 -12.59 -7.28
CA ASN A 21 4.92 -12.07 -8.35
C ASN A 21 5.70 -10.81 -7.93
N GLY A 22 5.55 -10.35 -6.68
CA GLY A 22 6.27 -9.19 -6.15
C GLY A 22 5.90 -7.85 -6.81
N LYS A 23 4.72 -7.76 -7.45
CA LYS A 23 4.25 -6.55 -8.12
C LYS A 23 4.12 -5.38 -7.12
N ASP A 24 3.62 -5.68 -5.93
CA ASP A 24 3.50 -4.73 -4.82
C ASP A 24 4.83 -4.08 -4.47
N LYS A 25 5.91 -4.84 -4.43
CA LYS A 25 7.25 -4.34 -4.09
C LYS A 25 7.78 -3.37 -5.14
N ILE A 26 7.57 -3.68 -6.42
CA ILE A 26 7.99 -2.83 -7.53
C ILE A 26 7.23 -1.50 -7.50
N ASP A 27 5.91 -1.57 -7.35
CA ASP A 27 5.08 -0.37 -7.31
C ASP A 27 5.41 0.49 -6.08
N VAL A 28 5.53 -0.12 -4.88
CA VAL A 28 5.93 0.59 -3.65
C VAL A 28 7.26 1.29 -3.83
N LEU A 29 8.27 0.60 -4.37
CA LEU A 29 9.59 1.20 -4.59
C LEU A 29 9.52 2.41 -5.54
N ASN A 30 8.74 2.31 -6.61
CA ASN A 30 8.58 3.40 -7.57
C ASN A 30 7.92 4.62 -6.91
N ILE A 31 6.83 4.42 -6.15
CA ILE A 31 6.13 5.53 -5.50
C ILE A 31 6.98 6.10 -4.34
N SER A 32 7.70 5.27 -3.59
CA SER A 32 8.64 5.73 -2.57
C SER A 32 9.73 6.62 -3.16
N LYS A 33 10.29 6.27 -4.33
CA LYS A 33 11.27 7.12 -5.04
C LYS A 33 10.68 8.43 -5.53
N GLU A 34 9.46 8.39 -6.08
CA GLU A 34 8.77 9.58 -6.60
C GLU A 34 8.42 10.57 -5.48
N THR A 35 8.03 10.06 -4.30
CA THR A 35 7.45 10.86 -3.21
C THR A 35 8.41 11.15 -2.06
N GLY A 36 9.49 10.37 -1.92
CA GLY A 36 10.39 10.40 -0.78
C GLY A 36 9.82 9.74 0.49
N PHE A 37 8.66 9.07 0.41
CA PHE A 37 8.03 8.42 1.55
C PHE A 37 8.46 6.96 1.68
N ASN A 38 8.94 6.59 2.86
CA ASN A 38 9.61 5.29 3.09
C ASN A 38 8.84 4.32 4.00
N TYR A 39 7.68 4.72 4.54
CA TYR A 39 6.85 3.86 5.38
C TYR A 39 5.63 3.37 4.61
N THR A 40 5.07 2.24 5.01
CA THR A 40 3.86 1.69 4.39
C THR A 40 2.75 1.43 5.39
N ASN A 41 1.52 1.74 5.01
CA ASN A 41 0.31 1.31 5.70
C ASN A 41 -0.44 0.33 4.82
N ASN A 42 -1.15 -0.62 5.44
CA ASN A 42 -1.86 -1.69 4.74
C ASN A 42 -3.31 -1.80 5.20
N GLU A 43 -4.23 -2.06 4.27
CA GLU A 43 -5.63 -2.35 4.58
C GLU A 43 -6.10 -3.62 3.87
N PHE A 44 -6.69 -4.56 4.63
CA PHE A 44 -7.28 -5.76 4.03
C PHE A 44 -8.53 -5.43 3.23
N VAL A 45 -8.57 -5.94 1.99
CA VAL A 45 -9.78 -5.95 1.17
C VAL A 45 -10.51 -7.25 1.43
N LYS A 46 -11.76 -7.16 1.90
CA LYS A 46 -12.60 -8.33 2.19
C LYS A 46 -13.77 -8.41 1.23
N ARG A 47 -14.09 -9.63 0.78
CA ARG A 47 -15.30 -9.96 0.03
C ARG A 47 -15.95 -11.18 0.67
N ASN A 48 -17.21 -11.09 1.06
CA ASN A 48 -17.95 -12.14 1.76
C ASN A 48 -17.20 -12.68 3.00
N GLY A 49 -16.64 -11.78 3.80
CA GLY A 49 -15.88 -12.13 5.01
C GLY A 49 -14.46 -12.66 4.78
N LYS A 50 -14.09 -13.01 3.54
CA LYS A 50 -12.76 -13.51 3.18
C LYS A 50 -11.85 -12.38 2.71
N ILE A 51 -10.58 -12.40 3.11
CA ILE A 51 -9.56 -11.48 2.59
C ILE A 51 -9.28 -11.89 1.13
N VAL A 52 -9.43 -10.94 0.22
CA VAL A 52 -9.21 -11.13 -1.23
C VAL A 52 -8.05 -10.28 -1.77
N GLY A 53 -7.48 -9.42 -0.92
CA GLY A 53 -6.34 -8.60 -1.28
C GLY A 53 -5.94 -7.62 -0.17
N ILE A 54 -4.93 -6.82 -0.47
CA ILE A 54 -4.39 -5.79 0.42
C ILE A 54 -4.23 -4.50 -0.37
N LYS A 55 -4.74 -3.40 0.17
CA LYS A 55 -4.37 -2.05 -0.27
C LYS A 55 -3.08 -1.66 0.44
N ILE A 56 -2.13 -1.15 -0.33
CA ILE A 56 -0.86 -0.64 0.21
C ILE A 56 -0.79 0.85 -0.04
N TYR A 57 -0.39 1.58 0.98
CA TYR A 57 -0.16 3.02 0.95
C TYR A 57 1.30 3.28 1.31
N VAL A 58 1.94 4.22 0.62
CA VAL A 58 3.24 4.78 1.07
C VAL A 58 2.99 6.08 1.81
N CYS A 59 3.63 6.25 2.96
CA CYS A 59 3.32 7.31 3.92
C CYS A 59 4.57 7.85 4.61
N LYS A 60 4.40 9.02 5.22
CA LYS A 60 5.36 9.57 6.17
C LYS A 60 5.29 8.81 7.49
N ILE A 61 6.37 8.86 8.27
CA ILE A 61 6.42 8.26 9.61
C ILE A 61 5.30 8.77 10.53
N GLU A 62 4.92 10.04 10.39
CA GLU A 62 3.85 10.69 11.17
C GLU A 62 2.47 10.03 11.00
N ASP A 63 2.25 9.38 9.86
CA ASP A 63 0.99 8.73 9.52
C ASP A 63 1.09 7.19 9.56
N PHE A 64 2.25 6.63 9.91
CA PHE A 64 2.48 5.19 10.00
C PHE A 64 1.76 4.61 11.24
N LYS A 65 1.05 3.49 11.06
CA LYS A 65 0.31 2.82 12.13
C LYS A 65 0.87 1.42 12.39
N ILE A 66 1.20 1.13 13.65
CA ILE A 66 1.55 -0.19 14.18
C ILE A 66 0.38 -0.72 14.99
#